data_AF-A0A928A3B5-F1
#
_entry.id   AF-A0A928A3B5-F1
#
_cell.length_a   1.000
_cell.length_b   1.000
_cell.length_c   1.000
_cell.angle_alpha   90.00
_cell.angle_beta   90.00
_cell.angle_gamma   90.00
#
_symmetry.space_group_name_H-M   'P 1'
#
loop_
_entity.id
_entity.type
_entity.pdbx_description
1 polymer ?
#
loop_
_entity_poly.entity_id
_entity_poly.type
_entity_poly.pdbx_seq_one_letter_code
_entity_poly.pdbx_strand_id
1 'polypeptide(L)'
;MKKKLLAVLLTVMSVFLLVACSSETEKMEGTYYKYGYSSNTGELTLGTSTNNKIVVSGDIMTVGNEQYSINEDDKTVTGSNGTLSYAYSDDVLTLDGDTYVKTGTDKYDEIYEEVHENDEDD
;
A
#
# COMPACT_ATOMS: atom_id res chain seq x y z
N MET A 1 -45.83 -12.18 40.25
CA MET A 1 -44.75 -11.26 39.84
C MET A 1 -43.60 -12.08 39.25
N LYS A 2 -43.58 -12.33 37.94
CA LYS A 2 -42.50 -13.07 37.26
C LYS A 2 -42.33 -12.56 35.83
N LYS A 3 -41.70 -11.41 35.66
CA LYS A 3 -41.27 -10.85 34.36
C LYS A 3 -40.03 -9.98 34.56
N LYS A 4 -38.87 -10.55 34.89
CA LYS A 4 -37.60 -9.80 35.02
C LYS A 4 -36.34 -10.61 34.69
N LEU A 5 -36.37 -11.54 33.73
CA LEU A 5 -35.19 -12.37 33.41
C LEU A 5 -34.78 -12.40 31.93
N LEU A 6 -35.41 -11.61 31.06
CA LEU A 6 -35.06 -11.59 29.62
C LEU A 6 -34.17 -10.41 29.21
N ALA A 7 -33.76 -9.53 30.14
CA ALA A 7 -32.95 -8.34 29.81
C ALA A 7 -31.44 -8.54 30.00
N VAL A 8 -30.98 -9.67 30.55
CA VAL A 8 -29.57 -9.89 30.92
C VAL A 8 -28.79 -10.67 29.84
N LEU A 9 -29.48 -11.27 28.86
CA LEU A 9 -28.81 -12.07 27.81
C LEU A 9 -28.28 -11.22 26.64
N LEU A 10 -28.60 -9.93 26.58
CA LEU A 10 -28.20 -9.03 25.48
C LEU A 10 -26.89 -8.25 25.75
N THR A 11 -26.30 -8.35 26.95
CA THR A 11 -25.14 -7.53 27.33
C THR A 11 -23.78 -8.20 27.14
N VAL A 12 -23.71 -9.45 26.67
CA VAL A 12 -22.44 -10.20 26.51
C VAL A 12 -22.02 -10.40 25.04
N MET A 13 -22.76 -9.82 24.09
CA MET A 13 -22.32 -9.78 22.67
C MET A 13 -21.60 -8.47 22.29
N SER A 14 -21.46 -7.52 23.21
CA SER A 14 -20.92 -6.19 22.90
C SER A 14 -19.42 -5.99 23.19
N VAL A 15 -18.66 -7.05 23.51
CA VAL A 15 -17.22 -6.95 23.84
C VAL A 15 -16.31 -7.37 22.67
N PHE A 16 -16.88 -7.80 21.54
CA PHE A 16 -16.11 -8.07 20.30
C PHE A 16 -16.33 -7.04 19.21
N LEU A 17 -16.70 -5.81 19.56
CA LEU A 17 -16.26 -4.66 18.76
C LEU A 17 -14.79 -4.42 19.11
N LEU A 18 -13.93 -5.40 18.76
CA LEU A 18 -12.55 -5.06 18.47
C LEU A 18 -12.66 -3.95 17.44
N VAL A 19 -12.26 -2.75 17.85
CA VAL A 19 -11.72 -1.76 16.94
C VAL A 19 -10.67 -2.49 16.12
N ALA A 20 -11.11 -3.04 14.99
CA ALA A 20 -10.26 -3.27 13.84
C ALA A 20 -9.84 -1.86 13.42
N CYS A 21 -8.87 -1.29 14.14
CA CYS A 21 -7.89 -0.44 13.51
C CYS A 21 -7.26 -1.35 12.45
N SER A 22 -7.85 -1.35 11.25
CA SER A 22 -7.21 -1.93 10.09
C SER A 22 -5.81 -1.35 10.06
N SER A 23 -4.82 -2.22 10.22
CA SER A 23 -3.44 -1.77 10.35
C SER A 23 -3.04 -1.04 9.07
N GLU A 24 -2.03 -0.18 9.14
CA GLU A 24 -1.65 0.53 7.91
C GLU A 24 -1.08 -0.43 6.87
N THR A 25 -0.51 -1.57 7.31
CA THR A 25 -0.10 -2.65 6.43
C THR A 25 -1.27 -3.31 5.71
N GLU A 26 -2.42 -3.52 6.36
CA GLU A 26 -3.62 -4.04 5.68
C GLU A 26 -4.07 -3.13 4.53
N LYS A 27 -3.92 -1.81 4.69
CA LYS A 27 -4.22 -0.85 3.61
C LYS A 27 -3.17 -0.90 2.50
N MET A 28 -1.93 -1.22 2.85
CA MET A 28 -0.81 -1.34 1.93
C MET A 28 -0.80 -2.66 1.15
N GLU A 29 -1.64 -3.65 1.46
CA GLU A 29 -1.75 -4.91 0.70
C GLU A 29 -1.90 -4.66 -0.80
N GLY A 30 -1.04 -5.27 -1.63
CA GLY A 30 -1.18 -5.22 -3.08
C GLY A 30 0.14 -5.16 -3.86
N THR A 31 -0.01 -4.90 -5.15
CA THR A 31 1.11 -4.70 -6.09
C THR A 31 1.23 -3.22 -6.45
N TYR A 32 2.44 -2.75 -6.57
CA TYR A 32 2.77 -1.36 -6.88
C TYR A 32 3.78 -1.28 -8.01
N TYR A 33 3.68 -0.27 -8.85
CA TYR A 33 4.63 0.01 -9.91
C TYR A 33 5.26 1.40 -9.75
N LYS A 34 6.56 1.47 -10.00
CA LYS A 34 7.33 2.71 -9.91
C LYS A 34 6.81 3.68 -10.96
N TYR A 35 6.60 4.92 -10.56
CA TYR A 35 6.27 5.99 -11.49
C TYR A 35 7.04 7.26 -11.11
N GLY A 36 7.20 8.16 -12.07
CA GLY A 36 7.84 9.44 -11.85
C GLY A 36 8.18 10.15 -13.16
N TYR A 37 8.72 11.35 -13.04
CA TYR A 37 9.07 12.17 -14.19
C TYR A 37 10.53 11.96 -14.58
N SER A 38 10.76 11.75 -15.87
CA SER A 38 12.10 11.75 -16.46
C SER A 38 12.79 13.08 -16.17
N SER A 39 13.96 13.06 -15.56
CA SER A 39 14.70 14.29 -15.24
C SER A 39 15.19 15.05 -16.48
N ASN A 40 15.26 14.37 -17.64
CA ASN A 40 15.75 14.95 -18.88
C ASN A 40 14.61 15.53 -19.73
N THR A 41 13.50 14.81 -19.85
CA THR A 41 12.38 15.17 -20.73
C THR A 41 11.19 15.78 -19.99
N GLY A 42 11.09 15.54 -18.68
CA GLY A 42 9.91 15.90 -17.89
C GLY A 42 8.70 15.03 -18.17
N GLU A 43 8.84 13.96 -18.96
CA GLU A 43 7.76 13.03 -19.28
C GLU A 43 7.44 12.14 -18.08
N LEU A 44 6.15 11.91 -17.85
CA LEU A 44 5.69 10.92 -16.88
C LEU A 44 6.06 9.52 -17.39
N THR A 45 6.54 8.68 -16.49
CA THR A 45 6.88 7.29 -16.79
C THR A 45 6.23 6.36 -15.78
N LEU A 46 5.80 5.19 -16.26
CA LEU A 46 5.29 4.10 -15.44
C LEU A 46 6.09 2.82 -15.73
N GLY A 47 6.86 2.38 -14.73
CA GLY A 47 7.71 1.21 -14.83
C GLY A 47 6.95 -0.07 -14.49
N THR A 48 6.50 -0.81 -15.50
CA THR A 48 5.79 -2.10 -15.31
C THR A 48 6.71 -3.33 -15.24
N SER A 49 8.03 -3.12 -15.29
CA SER A 49 9.03 -4.19 -15.20
C SER A 49 9.20 -4.74 -13.79
N THR A 50 9.76 -5.96 -13.64
CA THR A 50 10.00 -6.58 -12.33
C THR A 50 10.85 -5.74 -11.38
N ASN A 51 11.83 -4.99 -11.91
CA ASN A 51 12.70 -4.12 -11.09
C ASN A 51 12.00 -2.85 -10.60
N ASN A 52 10.85 -2.54 -11.16
CA ASN A 52 10.03 -1.38 -10.83
C ASN A 52 8.77 -1.79 -10.06
N LYS A 53 8.72 -3.01 -9.54
CA LYS A 53 7.55 -3.58 -8.88
C LYS A 53 7.80 -3.81 -7.39
N ILE A 54 6.84 -3.41 -6.56
CA ILE A 54 6.77 -3.79 -5.15
C ILE A 54 5.53 -4.65 -4.94
N VAL A 55 5.64 -5.68 -4.11
CA VAL A 55 4.50 -6.46 -3.61
C VAL A 55 4.50 -6.43 -2.09
N VAL A 56 3.39 -5.98 -1.49
CA VAL A 56 3.17 -6.01 -0.05
C VAL A 56 2.17 -7.13 0.25
N SER A 57 2.54 -8.02 1.18
CA SER A 57 1.69 -9.10 1.67
C SER A 57 1.99 -9.42 3.13
N GLY A 58 1.02 -9.12 3.99
CA GLY A 58 1.21 -8.99 5.43
C GLY A 58 2.35 -8.03 5.75
N ASP A 59 3.11 -8.37 6.78
CA ASP A 59 4.25 -7.56 7.23
C ASP A 59 5.50 -7.70 6.34
N ILE A 60 5.35 -8.14 5.08
CA ILE A 60 6.45 -8.39 4.14
C ILE A 60 6.27 -7.51 2.90
N MET A 61 7.34 -6.78 2.57
CA MET A 61 7.50 -6.05 1.32
C MET A 61 8.55 -6.75 0.45
N THR A 62 8.19 -7.07 -0.79
CA THR A 62 9.10 -7.66 -1.78
C THR A 62 9.45 -6.62 -2.85
N VAL A 63 10.75 -6.35 -3.04
CA VAL A 63 11.29 -5.44 -4.04
C VAL A 63 12.27 -6.22 -4.91
N GLY A 64 11.92 -6.44 -6.18
CA GLY A 64 12.68 -7.35 -7.05
C GLY A 64 12.76 -8.77 -6.46
N ASN A 65 13.97 -9.20 -6.08
CA ASN A 65 14.23 -10.51 -5.44
C ASN A 65 14.46 -10.40 -3.92
N GLU A 66 14.30 -9.22 -3.35
CA GLU A 66 14.60 -8.95 -1.95
C GLU A 66 13.32 -8.82 -1.13
N GLN A 67 13.39 -9.27 0.11
CA GLN A 67 12.29 -9.20 1.06
C GLN A 67 12.68 -8.36 2.26
N TYR A 68 11.75 -7.54 2.70
CA TYR A 68 11.89 -6.67 3.85
C TYR A 68 10.71 -6.90 4.79
N SER A 69 10.97 -6.90 6.10
CA SER A 69 9.94 -6.85 7.12
C SER A 69 9.50 -5.41 7.37
N ILE A 70 8.19 -5.18 7.38
CA ILE A 70 7.59 -3.86 7.61
C ILE A 70 7.49 -3.60 9.10
N ASN A 71 7.93 -2.41 9.52
CA ASN A 71 7.72 -1.86 10.85
C ASN A 71 6.84 -0.62 10.72
N GLU A 72 5.56 -0.77 11.06
CA GLU A 72 4.56 0.30 10.98
C GLU A 72 4.86 1.46 11.93
N ASP A 73 5.40 1.18 13.11
CA ASP A 73 5.62 2.18 14.16
C ASP A 73 6.73 3.16 13.75
N ASP A 74 7.82 2.63 13.21
CA ASP A 74 8.99 3.42 12.80
C ASP A 74 8.92 3.90 11.34
N LYS A 75 7.90 3.47 10.59
CA LYS A 75 7.79 3.71 9.14
C LYS A 75 9.04 3.27 8.38
N THR A 76 9.51 2.07 8.71
CA THR A 76 10.68 1.48 8.06
C THR A 76 10.41 0.06 7.56
N VAL A 77 11.20 -0.37 6.59
CA VAL A 77 11.29 -1.76 6.17
C VAL A 77 12.73 -2.24 6.34
N THR A 78 12.93 -3.45 6.87
CA THR A 78 14.26 -4.00 7.15
C THR A 78 14.47 -5.33 6.45
N GLY A 79 15.56 -5.44 5.69
CA GLY A 79 15.94 -6.64 4.94
C GLY A 79 17.45 -6.91 5.02
N SER A 80 17.95 -7.79 4.17
CA SER A 80 19.39 -8.12 4.13
C SER A 80 20.30 -6.93 3.82
N ASN A 81 19.76 -5.94 3.10
CA ASN A 81 20.50 -4.78 2.62
C ASN A 81 20.36 -3.55 3.53
N GLY A 82 19.80 -3.74 4.73
CA GLY A 82 19.63 -2.68 5.72
C GLY A 82 18.17 -2.26 5.90
N THR A 83 18.00 -1.05 6.42
CA THR A 83 16.70 -0.47 6.78
C THR A 83 16.42 0.74 5.89
N LEU A 84 15.25 0.76 5.28
CA LEU A 84 14.77 1.84 4.41
C LEU A 84 13.54 2.50 5.04
N SER A 85 13.39 3.81 4.89
CA SER A 85 12.17 4.51 5.29
C SER A 85 11.09 4.35 4.22
N TYR A 86 9.83 4.25 4.65
CA TYR A 86 8.69 4.27 3.74
C TYR A 86 7.61 5.27 4.18
N ALA A 87 6.75 5.67 3.25
CA ALA A 87 5.52 6.41 3.52
C ALA A 87 4.40 5.86 2.64
N TYR A 88 3.17 5.84 3.14
CA TYR A 88 1.99 5.42 2.39
C TYR A 88 0.85 6.42 2.56
N SER A 89 0.35 6.95 1.44
CA SER A 89 -0.84 7.83 1.39
C SER A 89 -1.44 7.78 0.00
N ASP A 90 -2.76 7.86 -0.09
CA ASP A 90 -3.51 8.00 -1.36
C ASP A 90 -3.02 7.04 -2.44
N ASP A 91 -3.00 5.74 -2.07
CA ASP A 91 -2.60 4.62 -2.91
C ASP A 91 -1.17 4.70 -3.49
N VAL A 92 -0.32 5.54 -2.88
CA VAL A 92 1.09 5.69 -3.24
C VAL A 92 1.98 5.28 -2.08
N LEU A 93 2.89 4.36 -2.39
CA LEU A 93 4.00 3.96 -1.54
C LEU A 93 5.25 4.74 -1.97
N THR A 94 5.88 5.43 -1.02
CA THR A 94 7.24 5.96 -1.19
C THR A 94 8.20 5.08 -0.44
N LEU A 95 9.27 4.61 -1.08
CA LEU A 95 10.33 3.79 -0.48
C LEU A 95 11.67 4.45 -0.79
N ASP A 96 12.38 4.88 0.26
CA ASP A 96 13.69 5.57 0.14
C ASP A 96 13.72 6.71 -0.92
N GLY A 97 12.60 7.43 -1.05
CA GLY A 97 12.42 8.53 -2.00
C GLY A 97 11.86 8.15 -3.36
N ASP A 98 11.83 6.86 -3.71
CA ASP A 98 11.18 6.38 -4.94
C ASP A 98 9.66 6.19 -4.74
N THR A 99 8.87 6.60 -5.72
CA THR A 99 7.40 6.56 -5.67
C THR A 99 6.82 5.41 -6.48
N TYR A 100 5.84 4.72 -5.89
CA TYR A 100 5.15 3.57 -6.46
C TYR A 100 3.64 3.70 -6.28
N VAL A 101 2.87 3.49 -7.35
CA VAL A 101 1.40 3.58 -7.33
C VAL A 101 0.79 2.18 -7.30
N LYS A 102 -0.25 2.00 -6.48
CA LYS A 102 -0.96 0.73 -6.27
C LYS A 102 -1.83 0.36 -7.46
N THR A 103 -1.66 -0.84 -7.99
CA THR A 103 -2.47 -1.36 -9.10
C THR A 103 -3.93 -1.53 -8.71
N GLY A 104 -4.86 -1.27 -9.65
CA GLY A 104 -6.30 -1.43 -9.43
C GLY A 104 -6.93 -0.28 -8.64
N THR A 105 -6.33 0.91 -8.72
CA THR A 105 -6.82 2.15 -8.11
C THR A 105 -7.00 3.21 -9.20
N ASP A 106 -7.90 4.16 -8.98
CA ASP A 106 -8.17 5.24 -9.95
C ASP A 106 -6.89 6.03 -10.29
N LYS A 107 -6.00 6.18 -9.31
CA LYS A 107 -4.70 6.86 -9.50
C LYS A 107 -3.74 6.10 -10.40
N TYR A 108 -3.77 4.76 -10.33
CA TYR A 108 -2.99 3.93 -11.26
C TYR A 108 -3.52 4.09 -12.68
N ASP A 109 -4.84 4.07 -12.85
CA ASP A 109 -5.48 4.21 -14.16
C ASP A 109 -5.18 5.59 -14.77
N GLU A 110 -5.27 6.67 -13.97
CA GLU A 110 -4.87 8.03 -14.39
C GLU A 110 -3.43 8.10 -14.89
N ILE A 111 -2.47 7.57 -14.12
CA ILE A 111 -1.05 7.55 -14.51
C ILE A 111 -0.85 6.68 -15.76
N TYR A 112 -1.54 5.55 -15.86
CA TYR A 112 -1.43 4.65 -16.99
C TYR A 112 -1.94 5.31 -18.27
N GLU A 113 -3.10 5.97 -18.21
CA GLU A 113 -3.69 6.72 -19.33
C GLU A 113 -2.77 7.86 -19.76
N GLU A 114 -2.29 8.71 -18.84
CA GLU A 114 -1.38 9.82 -19.18
C GLU A 114 -0.11 9.33 -19.87
N VAL A 115 0.47 8.21 -19.43
CA VAL A 115 1.67 7.64 -20.07
C VAL A 115 1.37 7.13 -21.49
N HIS A 116 0.20 6.52 -21.74
CA HIS A 116 -0.12 5.93 -23.05
C HIS A 116 -0.80 6.91 -24.02
N GLU A 117 -1.45 7.97 -23.54
CA GLU A 117 -1.94 9.07 -24.39
C GLU A 117 -0.76 9.81 -25.03
N ASN A 118 0.34 10.00 -24.29
CA ASN A 118 1.56 10.62 -24.81
C ASN A 118 2.26 9.75 -25.90
N ASP A 119 1.97 8.46 -25.97
CA ASP A 119 2.53 7.57 -27.01
C ASP A 119 1.75 7.63 -28.34
N GLU A 120 0.53 8.18 -28.37
CA GLU A 120 -0.32 8.24 -29.59
C GLU A 120 -0.15 9.54 -30.40
N ASP A 121 0.54 10.54 -29.84
CA ASP A 121 0.74 11.87 -30.46
C ASP A 121 2.11 12.05 -31.19
N ASP A 122 2.96 11.01 -31.22
CA ASP A 122 4.28 10.96 -31.91
C ASP A 122 4.27 10.16 -33.23
#